data_AF-A0A357D331-F1
#
_entry.id   AF-A0A357D331-F1
#
_cell.length_a   1.000
_cell.length_b   1.000
_cell.length_c   1.000
_cell.angle_alpha   90.00
_cell.angle_beta   90.00
_cell.angle_gamma   90.00
#
_symmetry.space_group_name_H-M   'P 1'
#
loop_
_entity.id
_entity.type
_entity.pdbx_description
1 polymer ?
#
loop_
_entity_poly.entity_id
_entity_poly.type
_entity_poly.pdbx_seq_one_letter_code
_entity_poly.pdbx_strand_id
1 'polypeptide(L)' 'DDGQGFALHEDYGQCCFGLSGMRERVAEIGGELTITSSRGKGTTVTVSFQATN' A
#
# COMPACT_ATOMS: atom_id res chain seq x y z
N ASP A 1 6.91 -8.69 2.46
CA ASP A 1 7.96 -9.00 3.44
C ASP A 1 7.46 -10.07 4.39
N ASP A 2 8.39 -10.76 5.06
CA ASP A 2 8.08 -11.77 6.08
C ASP A 2 8.30 -11.21 7.50
N GLY A 3 8.12 -9.91 7.67
CA GLY A 3 8.30 -9.22 8.93
C GLY A 3 7.12 -9.39 9.89
N GLN A 4 7.03 -8.50 10.88
CA GLN A 4 5.97 -8.61 11.90
C GLN A 4 4.59 -8.16 11.40
N GLY A 5 4.49 -7.48 10.25
CA GLY A 5 3.24 -6.88 9.79
C GLY A 5 2.64 -5.88 10.78
N PHE A 6 1.51 -5.31 10.42
CA PHE A 6 0.77 -4.34 11.23
C PHE A 6 -0.73 -4.52 11.01
N ALA A 7 -1.55 -4.03 11.95
CA ALA A 7 -2.99 -3.97 11.73
C ALA A 7 -3.28 -2.82 10.78
N LEU A 8 -4.06 -3.04 9.72
CA LEU A 8 -4.59 -1.96 8.89
C LEU A 8 -5.78 -1.33 9.61
N HIS A 9 -5.67 -0.04 9.94
CA HIS A 9 -6.74 0.76 10.52
C HIS A 9 -7.16 1.73 9.42
N GLU A 10 -8.46 2.00 9.28
CA GLU A 10 -8.98 2.87 8.20
C GLU A 10 -8.43 4.31 8.31
N ASP A 11 -8.02 4.76 9.50
CA ASP A 11 -7.58 6.13 9.79
C ASP A 11 -6.12 6.47 9.44
N TYR A 12 -5.38 5.57 8.81
CA TYR A 12 -3.97 5.85 8.46
C TYR A 12 -3.75 6.93 7.39
N GLY A 13 -4.83 7.53 6.87
CA GLY A 13 -4.77 8.62 5.90
C GLY A 13 -4.05 9.88 6.39
N GLN A 14 -4.02 10.15 7.70
CA GLN A 14 -3.51 11.44 8.23
C GLN A 14 -2.07 11.41 8.77
N CYS A 15 -1.54 10.25 9.21
CA CYS A 15 -0.22 10.20 9.87
C CYS A 15 0.81 9.30 9.15
N CYS A 16 0.44 8.64 8.04
CA CYS A 16 1.31 7.68 7.35
C CYS A 16 1.80 8.23 6.00
N PHE A 17 2.64 9.26 6.01
CA PHE A 17 3.16 9.89 4.79
C PHE A 17 3.73 8.90 3.77
N GLY A 18 4.39 7.82 4.22
CA GLY A 18 4.88 6.77 3.33
C GLY A 18 3.76 6.06 2.55
N LEU A 19 2.68 5.66 3.24
CA LEU A 19 1.55 4.99 2.60
C LEU A 19 0.69 5.96 1.78
N SER A 20 0.53 7.21 2.23
CA SER A 20 -0.15 8.26 1.47
C SER A 20 0.59 8.56 0.16
N GLY A 21 1.91 8.78 0.22
CA GLY A 21 2.72 9.01 -0.97
C GLY A 21 2.84 7.79 -1.90
N MET A 22 2.66 6.56 -1.40
CA MET A 22 2.50 5.38 -2.26
C MET A 22 1.16 5.43 -3.02
N ARG A 23 0.05 5.77 -2.36
CA ARG A 23 -1.26 5.91 -3.00
C ARG A 23 -1.26 7.02 -4.05
N GLU A 24 -0.70 8.17 -3.72
CA GLU A 24 -0.59 9.32 -4.63
C GLU A 24 0.17 8.94 -5.91
N ARG A 25 1.40 8.38 -5.78
CA ARG A 25 2.21 7.99 -6.94
C ARG A 25 1.57 6.90 -7.80
N VAL A 26 0.86 5.95 -7.19
CA VAL A 26 0.14 4.91 -7.94
C VAL A 26 -1.06 5.53 -8.67
N ALA A 27 -1.77 6.48 -8.06
CA ALA A 27 -2.86 7.19 -8.71
C ALA A 27 -2.36 8.08 -9.88
N GLU A 28 -1.18 8.69 -9.77
CA GLU A 28 -0.56 9.49 -10.85
C GLU A 28 -0.34 8.70 -12.14
N ILE A 29 -0.10 7.38 -12.03
CA ILE A 29 0.06 6.50 -13.19
C ILE A 29 -1.25 5.78 -13.59
N GLY A 30 -2.39 6.18 -13.02
CA GLY A 30 -3.68 5.53 -13.25
C GLY A 30 -3.75 4.09 -12.73
N GLY A 31 -2.94 3.76 -11.74
CA GLY A 31 -2.90 2.45 -11.10
C GLY A 31 -3.73 2.36 -9.83
N GLU A 32 -3.79 1.15 -9.27
CA GLU A 32 -4.41 0.84 -7.99
C GLU A 32 -3.39 0.20 -7.04
N LEU A 33 -3.45 0.60 -5.77
CA LEU A 33 -2.57 0.11 -4.70
C LEU A 33 -3.38 -0.70 -3.70
N THR A 34 -3.02 -1.98 -3.52
CA THR A 34 -3.55 -2.83 -2.45
C THR A 34 -2.46 -3.17 -1.46
N ILE A 35 -2.75 -2.98 -0.17
CA ILE A 35 -1.84 -3.35 0.92
C ILE A 35 -2.58 -4.34 1.82
N THR A 36 -1.98 -5.51 2.03
CA THR A 36 -2.46 -6.50 2.99
C THR A 36 -1.39 -6.68 4.05
N SER A 37 -1.74 -6.44 5.31
CA SER A 37 -0.83 -6.63 6.43
C SER A 37 -1.58 -7.23 7.61
N SER A 38 -0.90 -8.07 8.38
CA SER A 38 -1.44 -8.63 9.62
C SER A 38 -0.30 -8.94 10.58
N ARG A 39 -0.53 -8.74 11.87
CA ARG A 39 0.48 -9.01 12.91
C ARG A 39 0.93 -10.48 12.85
N GLY A 40 2.24 -10.69 12.81
CA GLY A 40 2.90 -11.99 12.68
C GLY A 40 2.83 -12.64 11.29
N LYS A 41 2.34 -11.93 10.26
CA LYS A 41 2.17 -12.46 8.89
C LYS A 41 2.93 -11.65 7.82
N GLY A 42 3.66 -10.62 8.22
CA GLY A 42 4.31 -9.70 7.29
C GLY A 42 3.36 -8.75 6.58
N THR A 43 3.88 -8.06 5.57
CA THR A 43 3.12 -7.14 4.72
C THR A 43 3.31 -7.48 3.24
N THR A 44 2.21 -7.47 2.49
CA THR A 44 2.21 -7.55 1.03
C THR A 44 1.71 -6.24 0.45
N VAL A 45 2.46 -5.70 -0.51
CA VAL A 45 2.12 -4.48 -1.26
C VAL A 45 2.00 -4.86 -2.72
N THR A 46 0.83 -4.62 -3.32
CA THR A 46 0.53 -4.95 -4.72
C THR A 46 0.13 -3.68 -5.46
N VAL A 47 0.69 -3.50 -6.66
CA VAL A 47 0.34 -2.40 -7.57
C VAL A 47 -0.15 -3.00 -8.88
N SER A 48 -1.32 -2.55 -9.34
CA SER A 48 -1.82 -2.86 -10.68
C SER A 48 -1.90 -1.56 -11.48
N PHE A 49 -1.43 -1.57 -12.72
CA PHE A 49 -1.50 -0.45 -13.64
C PHE A 49 -1.43 -0.97 -15.07
N GLN A 50 -1.91 -0.18 -16.03
CA GLN A 50 -1.80 -0.52 -17.43
C GLN A 50 -0.40 -0.21 -17.92
N ALA A 51 0.30 -1.22 -18.45
CA ALA A 51 1.55 -0.99 -19.16
C ALA A 51 1.24 -0.46 -20.56
N THR A 52 1.87 0.66 -20.93
CA THR A 52 1.84 1.13 -22.31
C THR A 52 2.81 0.27 -23.13
N ASN A 53 2.34 -0.28 -24.25
CA ASN A 53 3.17 -1.00 -25.22
C ASN A 53 4.10 -0.07 -26.01
#